data_AF-A0A7S0F2W5-F1
#
_entry.id   AF-A0A7S0F2W5-F1
#
_cell.length_a   1.000
_cell.length_b   1.000
_cell.length_c   1.000
_cell.angle_alpha   90.00
_cell.angle_beta   90.00
_cell.angle_gamma   90.00
#
_symmetry.space_group_name_H-M   'P 1'
#
loop_
_entity.id
_entity.type
_entity.pdbx_description
1 polymer ?
#
loop_
_entity_poly.entity_id
_entity_poly.type
_entity_poly.pdbx_seq_one_letter_code
_entity_poly.pdbx_strand_id
1 'polypeptide(L)'
;QGPMVEADQVRISLMHGNAPAFTNNRRKIAVIAFSAVAILVCAMLAARSNPSIELQEKKARFEQLSGDLLGSLEQAMDSSVDNKVQSMMSTHAVQHVSSVQGYHKLLPFDPHPYVTQTQLDRLLAEKRELETKREAILRTLRLRREAAAAKAAKDAAALDRIRLERAVTAAKKRQLQAAQRAARAAASEMKQAAIAKQQAIHAAQIASARQKELEYMSQVNHQQAEEAAQYAEKENIADDMQYQQDKSAVDSKLKGYILQEKDLLRKIAAAEKVAAHGGKWPETGMPKTLSAKVPQGQLKQMGRSNVNNAETQIIGSIAHAIQDNKEQIQKDRMQAEQLRAKEMSVSSKVQALKESDLRLSKELIEAELKRVGQQ
;
A
#
# COMPACT_ATOMS: atom_id res chain seq x y z
N GLN A 1 -39.73 -16.31 -35.57
CA GLN A 1 -39.81 -17.74 -35.18
C GLN A 1 -39.00 -17.89 -33.89
N GLY A 2 -39.64 -18.28 -32.78
CA GLY A 2 -38.94 -18.92 -31.64
C GLY A 2 -38.73 -20.42 -31.93
N PRO A 3 -38.22 -21.26 -31.00
CA PRO A 3 -38.46 -21.23 -29.53
C PRO A 3 -37.20 -20.85 -28.70
N MET A 4 -37.26 -20.52 -27.40
CA MET A 4 -37.42 -21.38 -26.19
C MET A 4 -36.48 -22.62 -26.23
N VAL A 5 -35.78 -23.06 -25.18
CA VAL A 5 -36.07 -23.34 -23.75
C VAL A 5 -34.69 -23.26 -23.01
N GLU A 6 -34.46 -23.00 -21.72
CA GLU A 6 -35.20 -23.14 -20.44
C GLU A 6 -34.96 -21.93 -19.51
N ALA A 7 -35.52 -21.91 -18.30
CA ALA A 7 -35.00 -21.18 -17.13
C ALA A 7 -35.17 -22.01 -15.85
N ASP A 8 -34.11 -22.23 -15.07
CA ASP A 8 -34.19 -23.05 -13.86
C ASP A 8 -34.34 -22.19 -12.59
N GLN A 9 -35.58 -22.09 -12.09
CA GLN A 9 -35.95 -21.32 -10.90
C GLN A 9 -35.87 -22.19 -9.64
N VAL A 10 -34.81 -22.03 -8.83
CA VAL A 10 -34.83 -22.57 -7.46
C VAL A 10 -35.70 -21.67 -6.58
N ARG A 11 -36.95 -22.13 -6.34
CA ARG A 11 -37.82 -21.60 -5.30
C ARG A 11 -37.16 -21.73 -3.93
N ILE A 12 -37.09 -20.61 -3.18
CA ILE A 12 -37.03 -20.65 -1.71
C ILE A 12 -38.21 -19.85 -1.18
N SER A 13 -39.08 -20.52 -0.44
CA SER A 13 -40.39 -20.03 -0.03
C SER A 13 -40.32 -18.85 0.93
N LEU A 14 -41.18 -17.84 0.73
CA LEU A 14 -41.53 -16.91 1.80
C LEU A 14 -42.30 -17.67 2.90
N MET A 15 -41.79 -17.60 4.12
CA MET A 15 -42.58 -17.78 5.34
C MET A 15 -42.59 -16.43 6.06
N HIS A 16 -43.78 -15.84 6.21
CA HIS A 16 -43.96 -14.59 6.94
C HIS A 16 -43.85 -14.86 8.45
N GLY A 17 -42.97 -14.13 9.13
CA GLY A 17 -42.91 -14.03 10.59
C GLY A 17 -42.80 -12.56 10.99
N ASN A 18 -43.73 -12.08 11.81
CA ASN A 18 -43.81 -10.68 12.23
C ASN A 18 -42.80 -10.33 13.35
N ALA A 19 -42.47 -9.04 13.43
CA ALA A 19 -41.74 -8.32 14.49
C ALA A 19 -40.20 -8.52 14.57
N PRO A 20 -39.46 -7.56 15.19
CA PRO A 20 -39.49 -6.13 14.89
C PRO A 20 -38.14 -5.62 14.35
N ALA A 21 -38.17 -4.56 13.56
CA ALA A 21 -36.98 -4.04 12.89
C ALA A 21 -36.14 -3.12 13.79
N PHE A 22 -34.93 -3.53 14.19
CA PHE A 22 -33.85 -2.60 14.59
C PHE A 22 -32.39 -3.10 14.48
N THR A 23 -32.14 -4.39 14.20
CA THR A 23 -30.79 -4.99 14.30
C THR A 23 -30.03 -5.15 12.97
N ASN A 24 -30.66 -4.90 11.82
CA ASN A 24 -30.12 -5.31 10.52
C ASN A 24 -28.98 -4.43 9.94
N ASN A 25 -28.86 -3.16 10.34
CA ASN A 25 -27.89 -2.26 9.70
C ASN A 25 -26.43 -2.58 10.08
N ARG A 26 -26.14 -2.97 11.32
CA ARG A 26 -24.78 -3.35 11.74
C ARG A 26 -24.26 -4.59 11.01
N ARG A 27 -25.12 -5.59 10.76
CA ARG A 27 -24.75 -6.81 10.02
C ARG A 27 -24.49 -6.52 8.53
N LYS A 28 -25.29 -5.66 7.89
CA LYS A 28 -25.06 -5.26 6.49
C LYS A 28 -23.74 -4.50 6.30
N ILE A 29 -23.42 -3.56 7.20
CA ILE A 29 -22.15 -2.81 7.17
C ILE A 29 -20.96 -3.77 7.38
N ALA A 30 -21.05 -4.71 8.32
CA ALA A 30 -20.01 -5.71 8.55
C ALA A 30 -19.78 -6.61 7.31
N VAL A 31 -20.83 -7.13 6.66
CA VAL A 31 -20.69 -7.96 5.44
C VAL A 31 -20.06 -7.18 4.29
N ILE A 32 -20.44 -5.90 4.10
CA ILE A 32 -19.83 -5.04 3.07
C ILE A 32 -18.33 -4.80 3.38
N ALA A 33 -17.99 -4.46 4.63
CA ALA A 33 -16.60 -4.27 5.06
C ALA A 33 -15.75 -5.54 4.88
N PHE A 34 -16.26 -6.71 5.27
CA PHE A 34 -15.55 -7.98 5.07
C PHE A 34 -15.39 -8.33 3.58
N SER A 35 -16.38 -8.04 2.73
CA SER A 35 -16.27 -8.26 1.28
C SER A 35 -15.21 -7.35 0.63
N ALA A 36 -15.15 -6.08 1.03
CA ALA A 36 -14.14 -5.14 0.53
C ALA A 36 -12.72 -5.54 0.95
N VAL A 37 -12.52 -5.97 2.22
CA VAL A 37 -11.23 -6.48 2.70
C VAL A 37 -10.84 -7.77 1.98
N ALA A 38 -11.78 -8.69 1.75
CA ALA A 38 -11.51 -9.93 1.00
C ALA A 38 -11.08 -9.64 -0.45
N ILE A 39 -11.77 -8.72 -1.15
CA ILE A 39 -11.42 -8.31 -2.51
C ILE A 39 -10.03 -7.65 -2.53
N LEU A 40 -9.70 -6.80 -1.56
CA LEU A 40 -8.42 -6.10 -1.50
C LEU A 40 -7.26 -7.05 -1.15
N VAL A 41 -7.50 -8.05 -0.29
CA VAL A 41 -6.55 -9.14 0.00
C VAL A 41 -6.35 -10.05 -1.22
N CYS A 42 -7.41 -10.40 -1.95
CA CYS A 42 -7.31 -11.14 -3.22
C CYS A 42 -6.55 -10.35 -4.29
N ALA A 43 -6.78 -9.04 -4.40
CA ALA A 43 -6.04 -8.16 -5.32
C ALA A 43 -4.55 -8.06 -4.95
N MET A 44 -4.22 -7.94 -3.65
CA MET A 44 -2.82 -7.93 -3.20
C MET A 44 -2.12 -9.30 -3.33
N LEU A 45 -2.85 -10.41 -3.24
CA LEU A 45 -2.31 -11.74 -3.52
C LEU A 45 -2.09 -11.96 -5.02
N ALA A 46 -3.01 -11.53 -5.88
CA ALA A 46 -2.86 -11.58 -7.34
C ALA A 46 -1.72 -10.68 -7.85
N ALA A 47 -1.53 -9.51 -7.23
CA ALA A 47 -0.40 -8.61 -7.52
C ALA A 47 0.96 -9.19 -7.09
N ARG A 48 0.99 -10.21 -6.20
CA ARG A 48 2.21 -10.85 -5.68
C ARG A 48 2.63 -12.13 -6.40
N SER A 49 1.85 -12.63 -7.36
CA SER A 49 1.98 -14.00 -7.88
C SER A 49 2.49 -14.14 -9.33
N ASN A 50 3.05 -13.09 -9.95
CA ASN A 50 3.55 -13.14 -11.34
C ASN A 50 5.07 -12.89 -11.53
N PRO A 51 5.97 -13.62 -10.85
CA PRO A 51 7.38 -13.68 -11.26
C PRO A 51 7.57 -14.42 -12.61
N SER A 52 6.54 -15.15 -13.06
CA SER A 52 6.49 -15.91 -14.32
C SER A 52 6.55 -15.02 -15.57
N ILE A 53 5.86 -13.88 -15.56
CA ILE A 53 5.78 -12.99 -16.74
C ILE A 53 7.13 -12.32 -17.00
N GLU A 54 7.78 -11.81 -15.95
CA GLU A 54 9.09 -11.15 -16.07
C GLU A 54 10.21 -12.14 -16.48
N LEU A 55 10.12 -13.39 -16.02
CA LEU A 55 11.00 -14.48 -16.47
C LEU A 55 10.72 -14.92 -17.91
N GLN A 56 9.45 -14.99 -18.33
CA GLN A 56 9.09 -15.27 -19.72
C GLN A 56 9.55 -14.14 -20.65
N GLU A 57 9.42 -12.88 -20.27
CA GLU A 57 9.85 -11.76 -21.10
C GLU A 57 11.38 -11.72 -21.22
N LYS A 58 12.12 -11.97 -20.13
CA LYS A 58 13.58 -12.13 -20.17
C LYS A 58 14.02 -13.35 -21.00
N LYS A 59 13.26 -14.45 -20.96
CA LYS A 59 13.51 -15.64 -21.81
C LYS A 59 13.23 -15.34 -23.28
N ALA A 60 12.14 -14.66 -23.62
CA ALA A 60 11.80 -14.27 -24.98
C ALA A 60 12.83 -13.29 -25.57
N ARG A 61 13.28 -12.29 -24.79
CA ARG A 61 14.35 -11.37 -25.20
C ARG A 61 15.70 -12.09 -25.37
N PHE A 62 16.01 -13.09 -24.54
CA PHE A 62 17.20 -13.91 -24.71
C PHE A 62 17.10 -14.82 -25.95
N GLU A 63 15.93 -15.41 -26.21
CA GLU A 63 15.66 -16.21 -27.41
C GLU A 63 15.78 -15.36 -28.69
N GLN A 64 15.21 -14.14 -28.72
CA GLN A 64 15.43 -13.17 -29.81
C GLN A 64 16.91 -12.82 -29.99
N LEU A 65 17.62 -12.39 -28.94
CA LEU A 65 19.05 -12.06 -29.03
C LEU A 65 19.90 -13.26 -29.46
N SER A 66 19.51 -14.49 -29.07
CA SER A 66 20.18 -15.71 -29.52
C SER A 66 19.88 -16.05 -30.98
N GLY A 67 18.66 -15.77 -31.46
CA GLY A 67 18.27 -15.91 -32.86
C GLY A 67 18.97 -14.91 -33.76
N ASP A 68 19.05 -13.64 -33.34
CA ASP A 68 19.78 -12.58 -34.05
C ASP A 68 21.28 -12.88 -34.11
N LEU A 69 21.87 -13.39 -33.02
CA LEU A 69 23.28 -13.84 -33.00
C LEU A 69 23.51 -15.09 -33.87
N LEU A 70 22.58 -16.04 -33.89
CA LEU A 70 22.70 -17.26 -34.71
C LEU A 70 22.54 -16.94 -36.20
N GLY A 71 21.55 -16.12 -36.57
CA GLY A 71 21.35 -15.65 -37.94
C GLY A 71 22.48 -14.75 -38.42
N SER A 72 23.03 -13.89 -37.56
CA SER A 72 24.24 -13.11 -37.87
C SER A 72 25.46 -14.01 -38.06
N LEU A 73 25.60 -15.09 -37.29
CA LEU A 73 26.68 -16.07 -37.45
C LEU A 73 26.51 -16.91 -38.72
N GLU A 74 25.29 -17.33 -39.04
CA GLU A 74 24.95 -18.05 -40.27
C GLU A 74 25.27 -17.18 -41.50
N GLN A 75 24.82 -15.94 -41.52
CA GLN A 75 25.11 -14.98 -42.58
C GLN A 75 26.61 -14.63 -42.69
N ALA A 76 27.35 -14.63 -41.57
CA ALA A 76 28.81 -14.48 -41.56
C ALA A 76 29.54 -15.75 -42.04
N MET A 77 28.99 -16.94 -41.81
CA MET A 77 29.53 -18.20 -42.34
C MET A 77 29.27 -18.35 -43.83
N ASP A 78 28.05 -18.05 -44.30
CA ASP A 78 27.68 -18.11 -45.72
C ASP A 78 28.51 -17.13 -46.55
N SER A 79 28.62 -15.87 -46.12
CA SER A 79 29.51 -14.90 -46.78
C SER A 79 30.99 -15.30 -46.72
N SER A 80 31.43 -16.03 -45.68
CA SER A 80 32.77 -16.65 -45.64
C SER A 80 32.91 -17.79 -46.66
N VAL A 81 31.89 -18.64 -46.80
CA VAL A 81 31.86 -19.75 -47.77
C VAL A 81 31.85 -19.19 -49.19
N ASP A 82 31.00 -18.22 -49.50
CA ASP A 82 30.93 -17.57 -50.82
C ASP A 82 32.25 -16.91 -51.19
N ASN A 83 32.86 -16.11 -50.30
CA ASN A 83 34.18 -15.53 -50.53
C ASN A 83 35.25 -16.61 -50.79
N LYS A 84 35.16 -17.77 -50.12
CA LYS A 84 36.10 -18.87 -50.30
C LYS A 84 35.84 -19.68 -51.58
N VAL A 85 34.57 -19.86 -51.98
CA VAL A 85 34.19 -20.46 -53.26
C VAL A 85 34.62 -19.55 -54.42
N GLN A 86 34.35 -18.24 -54.32
CA GLN A 86 34.76 -17.24 -55.30
C GLN A 86 36.30 -17.13 -55.39
N SER A 87 37.02 -17.27 -54.27
CA SER A 87 38.48 -17.43 -54.23
C SER A 87 38.97 -18.72 -54.91
N MET A 88 38.30 -19.86 -54.73
CA MET A 88 38.68 -21.11 -55.40
C MET A 88 38.35 -21.12 -56.90
N MET A 89 37.25 -20.49 -57.33
CA MET A 89 36.91 -20.32 -58.75
C MET A 89 37.83 -19.33 -59.46
N SER A 90 38.33 -18.30 -58.78
CA SER A 90 39.28 -17.32 -59.34
C SER A 90 40.75 -17.77 -59.34
N THR A 91 41.10 -18.82 -58.59
CA THR A 91 42.48 -19.36 -58.54
C THR A 91 42.74 -20.54 -59.48
N HIS A 92 41.71 -21.11 -60.10
CA HIS A 92 41.87 -22.09 -61.18
C HIS A 92 41.81 -21.40 -62.55
N ALA A 93 42.94 -20.85 -62.97
CA ALA A 93 43.16 -20.53 -64.37
C ALA A 93 43.07 -21.83 -65.19
N VAL A 94 41.94 -22.04 -65.86
CA VAL A 94 41.73 -23.15 -66.80
C VAL A 94 42.73 -22.95 -67.94
N GLN A 95 43.86 -23.66 -67.88
CA GLN A 95 44.78 -23.76 -69.00
C GLN A 95 44.07 -24.50 -70.12
N HIS A 96 43.51 -23.72 -71.04
CA HIS A 96 42.94 -24.20 -72.28
C HIS A 96 44.06 -24.89 -73.08
N VAL A 97 44.12 -26.23 -73.01
CA VAL A 97 45.11 -27.02 -73.73
C VAL A 97 44.82 -26.86 -75.23
N SER A 98 45.58 -25.97 -75.86
CA SER A 98 45.51 -25.77 -77.31
C SER A 98 45.87 -27.08 -78.00
N SER A 99 44.91 -27.68 -78.69
CA SER A 99 45.10 -28.89 -79.47
C SER A 99 45.98 -28.55 -80.67
N VAL A 100 47.29 -28.78 -80.55
CA VAL A 100 48.22 -28.68 -81.67
C VAL A 100 47.90 -29.79 -82.68
N GLN A 101 47.10 -29.46 -83.69
CA GLN A 101 46.98 -30.24 -84.92
C GLN A 101 48.30 -30.16 -85.70
N GLY A 102 49.30 -30.88 -85.21
CA GLY A 102 50.56 -31.13 -85.89
C GLY A 102 50.34 -32.17 -86.99
N TYR A 103 50.52 -31.75 -88.24
CA TYR A 103 50.38 -32.58 -89.43
C TYR A 103 51.16 -33.91 -89.31
N HIS A 104 50.44 -35.04 -89.34
CA HIS A 104 51.03 -36.34 -89.65
C HIS A 104 51.43 -36.38 -91.13
N LYS A 105 52.59 -35.79 -91.43
CA LYS A 105 53.20 -35.87 -92.76
C LYS A 105 53.73 -37.30 -92.94
N LEU A 106 53.05 -38.07 -93.77
CA LEU A 106 53.46 -39.44 -94.15
C LEU A 106 54.86 -39.39 -94.76
N LEU A 107 55.86 -39.82 -93.99
CA LEU A 107 57.14 -40.25 -94.52
C LEU A 107 57.04 -41.74 -94.88
N PRO A 108 57.65 -42.19 -95.99
CA PRO A 108 57.72 -43.61 -96.29
C PRO A 108 58.49 -44.34 -95.19
N PHE A 109 58.06 -45.56 -94.88
CA PHE A 109 58.70 -46.42 -93.88
C PHE A 109 60.17 -46.65 -94.23
N ASP A 110 61.06 -46.02 -93.47
CA ASP A 110 62.48 -46.38 -93.43
C ASP A 110 62.58 -47.67 -92.60
N PRO A 111 62.96 -48.83 -93.19
CA PRO A 111 62.95 -50.09 -92.48
C PRO A 111 64.05 -50.07 -91.40
N HIS A 112 63.64 -49.83 -90.16
CA HIS A 112 64.53 -49.87 -89.00
C HIS A 112 65.35 -51.17 -89.02
N PRO A 113 66.67 -51.11 -88.78
CA PRO A 113 67.49 -52.30 -88.73
C PRO A 113 66.88 -53.25 -87.69
N TYR A 114 66.52 -54.45 -88.13
CA TYR A 114 65.80 -55.42 -87.30
C TYR A 114 66.52 -55.58 -85.96
N VAL A 115 65.87 -55.09 -84.90
CA VAL A 115 66.36 -55.22 -83.52
C VAL A 115 66.62 -56.69 -83.29
N THR A 116 67.88 -57.06 -83.08
CA THR A 116 68.22 -58.48 -82.94
C THR A 116 67.51 -59.02 -81.71
N GLN A 117 67.10 -60.30 -81.71
CA GLN A 117 66.38 -60.90 -80.58
C GLN A 117 67.10 -60.64 -79.23
N THR A 118 68.44 -60.67 -79.25
CA THR A 118 69.32 -60.33 -78.12
C THR A 118 69.22 -58.87 -77.64
N GLN A 119 69.02 -57.91 -78.53
CA GLN A 119 68.75 -56.51 -78.16
C GLN A 119 67.35 -56.35 -77.57
N LEU A 120 66.35 -57.05 -78.13
CA LEU A 120 64.98 -57.04 -77.61
C LEU A 120 64.90 -57.67 -76.21
N ASP A 121 65.56 -58.81 -75.99
CA ASP A 121 65.63 -59.47 -74.68
C ASP A 121 66.35 -58.59 -73.65
N ARG A 122 67.41 -57.88 -74.06
CA ARG A 122 68.10 -56.89 -73.22
C ARG A 122 67.18 -55.72 -72.84
N LEU A 123 66.45 -55.14 -73.80
CA LEU A 123 65.49 -54.07 -73.53
C LEU A 123 64.33 -54.53 -72.63
N LEU A 124 63.89 -55.78 -72.74
CA LEU A 124 62.90 -56.37 -71.83
C LEU A 124 63.46 -56.59 -70.41
N ALA A 125 64.74 -56.95 -70.27
CA ALA A 125 65.40 -57.04 -68.98
C ALA A 125 65.56 -55.64 -68.33
N GLU A 126 66.07 -54.66 -69.07
CA GLU A 126 66.19 -53.27 -68.63
C GLU A 126 64.83 -52.66 -68.25
N LYS A 127 63.76 -52.97 -69.01
CA LYS A 127 62.37 -52.58 -68.66
C LYS A 127 61.93 -53.16 -67.30
N ARG A 128 62.14 -54.47 -67.06
CA ARG A 128 61.79 -55.11 -65.77
C ARG A 128 62.60 -54.51 -64.60
N GLU A 129 63.87 -54.17 -64.84
CA GLU A 129 64.71 -53.52 -63.84
C GLU A 129 64.21 -52.09 -63.53
N LEU A 130 63.78 -51.33 -64.55
CA LEU A 130 63.19 -50.00 -64.36
C LEU A 130 61.81 -50.07 -63.68
N GLU A 131 60.99 -51.07 -63.98
CA GLU A 131 59.70 -51.31 -63.31
C GLU A 131 59.89 -51.62 -61.82
N THR A 132 60.83 -52.51 -61.46
CA THR A 132 61.14 -52.82 -60.05
C THR A 132 61.75 -51.61 -59.31
N LYS A 133 62.63 -50.82 -59.96
CA LYS A 133 63.14 -49.55 -59.41
C LYS A 133 62.00 -48.54 -59.19
N ARG A 134 61.09 -48.39 -60.15
CA ARG A 134 59.90 -47.52 -60.03
C ARG A 134 59.02 -47.94 -58.86
N GLU A 135 58.77 -49.24 -58.70
CA GLU A 135 58.01 -49.74 -57.56
C GLU A 135 58.71 -49.48 -56.22
N ALA A 136 60.03 -49.68 -56.12
CA ALA A 136 60.79 -49.38 -54.92
C ALA A 136 60.72 -47.88 -54.55
N ILE A 137 60.82 -46.99 -55.55
CA ILE A 137 60.66 -45.54 -55.36
C ILE A 137 59.22 -45.21 -54.92
N LEU A 138 58.19 -45.81 -55.52
CA LEU A 138 56.80 -45.59 -55.13
C LEU A 138 56.50 -46.12 -53.71
N ARG A 139 57.04 -47.27 -53.32
CA ARG A 139 56.91 -47.83 -51.95
C ARG A 139 57.59 -46.91 -50.93
N THR A 140 58.82 -46.46 -51.18
CA THR A 140 59.51 -45.52 -50.28
C THR A 140 58.84 -44.14 -50.21
N LEU A 141 58.27 -43.64 -51.30
CA LEU A 141 57.45 -42.42 -51.30
C LEU A 141 56.15 -42.57 -50.51
N ARG A 142 55.46 -43.73 -50.61
CA ARG A 142 54.27 -44.04 -49.79
C ARG A 142 54.63 -44.06 -48.29
N LEU A 143 55.66 -44.81 -47.90
CA LEU A 143 56.13 -44.86 -46.51
C LEU A 143 56.54 -43.48 -45.97
N ARG A 144 57.18 -42.63 -46.78
CA ARG A 144 57.50 -41.24 -46.39
C ARG A 144 56.25 -40.38 -46.21
N ARG A 145 55.24 -40.52 -47.07
CA ARG A 145 53.95 -39.83 -46.93
C ARG A 145 53.17 -40.29 -45.71
N GLU A 146 53.13 -41.59 -45.45
CA GLU A 146 52.50 -42.19 -44.26
C GLU A 146 53.21 -41.73 -42.97
N ALA A 147 54.54 -41.73 -42.94
CA ALA A 147 55.32 -41.22 -41.81
C ALA A 147 55.11 -39.71 -41.57
N ALA A 148 55.04 -38.91 -42.64
CA ALA A 148 54.76 -37.48 -42.56
C ALA A 148 53.32 -37.21 -42.05
N ALA A 149 52.33 -37.96 -42.55
CA ALA A 149 50.95 -37.88 -42.09
C ALA A 149 50.80 -38.31 -40.62
N ALA A 150 51.48 -39.39 -40.22
CA ALA A 150 51.51 -39.85 -38.83
C ALA A 150 52.19 -38.84 -37.89
N LYS A 151 53.23 -38.13 -38.34
CA LYS A 151 53.83 -37.03 -37.59
C LYS A 151 52.86 -35.85 -37.46
N ALA A 152 52.28 -35.40 -38.56
CA ALA A 152 51.30 -34.30 -38.56
C ALA A 152 50.08 -34.61 -37.66
N ALA A 153 49.60 -35.85 -37.64
CA ALA A 153 48.52 -36.30 -36.76
C ALA A 153 48.92 -36.26 -35.27
N LYS A 154 50.16 -36.66 -34.93
CA LYS A 154 50.70 -36.54 -33.56
C LYS A 154 50.84 -35.08 -33.13
N ASP A 155 51.37 -34.23 -34.00
CA ASP A 155 51.55 -32.80 -33.73
C ASP A 155 50.17 -32.10 -33.55
N ALA A 156 49.17 -32.44 -34.38
CA ALA A 156 47.79 -31.98 -34.23
C ALA A 156 47.16 -32.43 -32.89
N ALA A 157 47.26 -33.73 -32.55
CA ALA A 157 46.75 -34.26 -31.28
C ALA A 157 47.41 -33.60 -30.05
N ALA A 158 48.70 -33.25 -30.13
CA ALA A 158 49.39 -32.51 -29.08
C ALA A 158 48.86 -31.07 -28.94
N LEU A 159 48.61 -30.37 -30.05
CA LEU A 159 48.00 -29.03 -30.04
C LEU A 159 46.58 -29.05 -29.50
N ASP A 160 45.76 -30.05 -29.86
CA ASP A 160 44.40 -30.18 -29.37
C ASP A 160 44.35 -30.52 -27.88
N ARG A 161 45.28 -31.33 -27.37
CA ARG A 161 45.47 -31.51 -25.93
C ARG A 161 45.75 -30.19 -25.22
N ILE A 162 46.66 -29.36 -25.74
CA ILE A 162 46.97 -28.04 -25.16
C ILE A 162 45.74 -27.10 -25.21
N ARG A 163 44.96 -27.13 -26.29
CA ARG A 163 43.71 -26.37 -26.42
C ARG A 163 42.67 -26.82 -25.39
N LEU A 164 42.51 -28.12 -25.19
CA LEU A 164 41.60 -28.70 -24.18
C LEU A 164 42.05 -28.35 -22.75
N GLU A 165 43.34 -28.47 -22.42
CA GLU A 165 43.87 -28.07 -21.10
C GLU A 165 43.64 -26.57 -20.82
N ARG A 166 43.83 -25.70 -21.82
CA ARG A 166 43.50 -24.26 -21.75
C ARG A 166 41.99 -24.00 -21.61
N ALA A 167 41.15 -24.74 -22.33
CA ALA A 167 39.70 -24.63 -22.23
C ALA A 167 39.18 -25.07 -20.84
N VAL A 168 39.69 -26.19 -20.30
CA VAL A 168 39.33 -26.71 -18.97
C VAL A 168 39.79 -25.75 -17.86
N THR A 169 41.00 -25.19 -17.95
CA THR A 169 41.48 -24.20 -16.96
C THR A 169 40.68 -22.89 -17.04
N ALA A 170 40.34 -22.41 -18.23
CA ALA A 170 39.46 -21.26 -18.40
C ALA A 170 38.04 -21.52 -17.87
N ALA A 171 37.47 -22.71 -18.11
CA ALA A 171 36.16 -23.11 -17.60
C ALA A 171 36.15 -23.19 -16.06
N LYS A 172 37.14 -23.84 -15.45
CA LYS A 172 37.32 -23.86 -13.98
C LYS A 172 37.46 -22.46 -13.39
N LYS A 173 38.22 -21.57 -14.03
CA LYS A 173 38.35 -20.16 -13.61
C LYS A 173 37.01 -19.42 -13.67
N ARG A 174 36.23 -19.59 -14.74
CA ARG A 174 34.88 -19.02 -14.87
C ARG A 174 33.93 -19.57 -13.79
N GLN A 175 33.95 -20.87 -13.54
CA GLN A 175 33.14 -21.52 -12.51
C GLN A 175 33.46 -20.98 -11.10
N LEU A 176 34.76 -20.85 -10.75
CA LEU A 176 35.18 -20.27 -9.47
C LEU A 176 34.78 -18.79 -9.34
N GLN A 177 34.90 -18.00 -10.40
CA GLN A 177 34.46 -16.60 -10.40
C GLN A 177 32.94 -16.47 -10.27
N ALA A 178 32.16 -17.34 -10.93
CA ALA A 178 30.71 -17.39 -10.80
C ALA A 178 30.30 -17.79 -9.37
N ALA A 179 30.92 -18.82 -8.80
CA ALA A 179 30.71 -19.24 -7.41
C ALA A 179 31.07 -18.13 -6.41
N GLN A 180 32.18 -17.40 -6.62
CA GLN A 180 32.56 -16.28 -5.76
C GLN A 180 31.58 -15.10 -5.85
N ARG A 181 31.04 -14.82 -7.04
CA ARG A 181 29.99 -13.80 -7.23
C ARG A 181 28.69 -14.22 -6.53
N ALA A 182 28.25 -15.47 -6.69
CA ALA A 182 27.08 -16.01 -6.01
C ALA A 182 27.23 -15.98 -4.49
N ALA A 183 28.40 -16.38 -3.96
CA ALA A 183 28.69 -16.31 -2.52
C ALA A 183 28.67 -14.88 -1.97
N ARG A 184 29.16 -13.89 -2.75
CA ARG A 184 29.07 -12.46 -2.38
C ARG A 184 27.63 -11.93 -2.42
N ALA A 185 26.84 -12.33 -3.41
CA ALA A 185 25.42 -11.99 -3.49
C ALA A 185 24.66 -12.54 -2.27
N ALA A 186 24.77 -13.84 -2.00
CA ALA A 186 24.17 -14.49 -0.84
C ALA A 186 24.61 -13.86 0.49
N ALA A 187 25.90 -13.53 0.66
CA ALA A 187 26.38 -12.82 1.85
C ALA A 187 25.77 -11.41 2.00
N SER A 188 25.53 -10.70 0.89
CA SER A 188 24.86 -9.39 0.91
C SER A 188 23.37 -9.49 1.24
N GLU A 189 22.68 -10.51 0.72
CA GLU A 189 21.28 -10.82 1.05
C GLU A 189 21.13 -11.21 2.52
N MET A 190 22.02 -12.07 3.05
CA MET A 190 22.05 -12.42 4.47
C MET A 190 22.28 -11.20 5.37
N LYS A 191 23.15 -10.26 4.96
CA LYS A 191 23.36 -9.00 5.68
C LYS A 191 22.11 -8.12 5.66
N GLN A 192 21.44 -8.00 4.51
CA GLN A 192 20.17 -7.25 4.40
C GLN A 192 19.06 -7.89 5.25
N ALA A 193 18.92 -9.21 5.21
CA ALA A 193 17.97 -9.95 6.03
C ALA A 193 18.22 -9.79 7.54
N ALA A 194 19.50 -9.78 7.96
CA ALA A 194 19.87 -9.50 9.34
C ALA A 194 19.49 -8.08 9.79
N ILE A 195 19.74 -7.06 8.95
CA ILE A 195 19.34 -5.67 9.20
C ILE A 195 17.81 -5.56 9.27
N ALA A 196 17.08 -6.15 8.32
CA ALA A 196 15.63 -6.17 8.32
C ALA A 196 15.06 -6.85 9.59
N LYS A 197 15.66 -7.95 10.04
CA LYS A 197 15.29 -8.62 11.30
C LYS A 197 15.53 -7.72 12.52
N GLN A 198 16.65 -7.00 12.59
CA GLN A 198 16.92 -6.03 13.65
C GLN A 198 15.92 -4.88 13.64
N GLN A 199 15.60 -4.33 12.47
CA GLN A 199 14.58 -3.28 12.31
C GLN A 199 13.19 -3.76 12.73
N ALA A 200 12.80 -4.99 12.38
CA ALA A 200 11.52 -5.58 12.79
C ALA A 200 11.43 -5.77 14.32
N ILE A 201 12.52 -6.22 14.96
CA ILE A 201 12.59 -6.34 16.43
C ILE A 201 12.47 -4.96 17.09
N HIS A 202 13.20 -3.97 16.59
CA HIS A 202 13.14 -2.59 17.11
C HIS A 202 11.75 -1.96 16.92
N ALA A 203 11.10 -2.19 15.78
CA ALA A 203 9.72 -1.74 15.54
C ALA A 203 8.72 -2.41 16.49
N ALA A 204 8.87 -3.70 16.78
CA ALA A 204 8.05 -4.42 17.76
C ALA A 204 8.27 -3.91 19.20
N GLN A 205 9.51 -3.56 19.56
CA GLN A 205 9.84 -2.92 20.84
C GLN A 205 9.18 -1.53 20.97
N ILE A 206 9.25 -0.69 19.92
CA ILE A 206 8.55 0.60 19.90
C ILE A 206 7.03 0.42 19.98
N ALA A 207 6.46 -0.54 19.26
CA ALA A 207 5.03 -0.80 19.27
C ALA A 207 4.54 -1.24 20.67
N SER A 208 5.25 -2.16 21.32
CA SER A 208 4.92 -2.60 22.68
C SER A 208 5.15 -1.51 23.75
N ALA A 209 6.12 -0.62 23.58
CA ALA A 209 6.29 0.56 24.43
C ALA A 209 5.09 1.51 24.30
N ARG A 210 4.66 1.82 23.06
CA ARG A 210 3.47 2.65 22.79
C ARG A 210 2.18 2.02 23.28
N GLN A 211 2.03 0.69 23.22
CA GLN A 211 0.88 -0.01 23.78
C GLN A 211 0.77 0.22 25.30
N LYS A 212 1.89 0.08 26.04
CA LYS A 212 1.93 0.37 27.48
C LYS A 212 1.62 1.83 27.81
N GLU A 213 2.12 2.76 27.00
CA GLU A 213 1.82 4.20 27.13
C GLU A 213 0.33 4.50 26.91
N LEU A 214 -0.28 3.89 25.88
CA LEU A 214 -1.72 4.00 25.61
C LEU A 214 -2.58 3.31 26.69
N GLU A 215 -2.14 2.18 27.22
CA GLU A 215 -2.78 1.50 28.36
C GLU A 215 -2.75 2.38 29.62
N TYR A 216 -1.61 3.01 29.93
CA TYR A 216 -1.49 3.97 31.02
C TYR A 216 -2.40 5.19 30.83
N MET A 217 -2.38 5.81 29.64
CA MET A 217 -3.29 6.91 29.30
C MET A 217 -4.77 6.51 29.42
N SER A 218 -5.11 5.28 29.04
CA SER A 218 -6.47 4.73 29.18
C SER A 218 -6.87 4.57 30.66
N GLN A 219 -5.95 4.10 31.52
CA GLN A 219 -6.18 4.01 32.97
C GLN A 219 -6.38 5.39 33.61
N VAL A 220 -5.54 6.38 33.25
CA VAL A 220 -5.67 7.76 33.73
C VAL A 220 -6.99 8.39 33.27
N ASN A 221 -7.36 8.21 32.00
CA ASN A 221 -8.66 8.68 31.48
C ASN A 221 -9.84 8.01 32.21
N HIS A 222 -9.72 6.72 32.55
CA HIS A 222 -10.77 6.01 33.30
C HIS A 222 -10.91 6.56 34.72
N GLN A 223 -9.79 6.78 35.43
CA GLN A 223 -9.78 7.40 36.76
C GLN A 223 -10.38 8.81 36.74
N GLN A 224 -10.02 9.64 35.75
CA GLN A 224 -10.61 10.98 35.58
C GLN A 224 -12.12 10.92 35.30
N ALA A 225 -12.60 9.91 34.56
CA ALA A 225 -14.02 9.72 34.33
C ALA A 225 -14.77 9.26 35.61
N GLU A 226 -14.14 8.43 36.45
CA GLU A 226 -14.68 8.04 37.75
C GLU A 226 -14.72 9.22 38.74
N GLU A 227 -13.65 10.02 38.81
CA GLU A 227 -13.61 11.25 39.60
C GLU A 227 -14.69 12.23 39.17
N ALA A 228 -14.82 12.50 37.85
CA ALA A 228 -15.86 13.37 37.31
C ALA A 228 -17.28 12.85 37.62
N ALA A 229 -17.50 11.54 37.56
CA ALA A 229 -18.77 10.94 37.95
C ALA A 229 -19.08 11.13 39.45
N GLN A 230 -18.08 10.98 40.33
CA GLN A 230 -18.24 11.26 41.77
C GLN A 230 -18.50 12.73 42.06
N TYR A 231 -17.94 13.66 41.29
CA TYR A 231 -18.25 15.09 41.42
C TYR A 231 -19.69 15.38 40.97
N ALA A 232 -20.12 14.85 39.84
CA ALA A 232 -21.50 14.99 39.36
C ALA A 232 -22.53 14.37 40.33
N GLU A 233 -22.21 13.23 40.97
CA GLU A 233 -23.06 12.63 42.00
C GLU A 233 -23.18 13.53 43.24
N LYS A 234 -22.07 14.14 43.69
CA LYS A 234 -22.08 15.12 44.80
C LYS A 234 -22.85 16.40 44.46
N GLU A 235 -22.76 16.87 43.22
CA GLU A 235 -23.51 18.03 42.72
C GLU A 235 -25.02 17.74 42.70
N ASN A 236 -25.43 16.59 42.14
CA ASN A 236 -26.82 16.13 42.20
C ASN A 236 -27.35 16.02 43.65
N ILE A 237 -26.55 15.52 44.60
CA ILE A 237 -26.93 15.45 46.02
C ILE A 237 -27.08 16.86 46.64
N ALA A 238 -26.23 17.81 46.25
CA ALA A 238 -26.32 19.20 46.72
C ALA A 238 -27.59 19.88 46.19
N ASP A 239 -27.92 19.70 44.91
CA ASP A 239 -29.14 20.20 44.28
C ASP A 239 -30.40 19.60 44.92
N ASP A 240 -30.38 18.29 45.22
CA ASP A 240 -31.51 17.60 45.86
C ASP A 240 -31.71 18.07 47.31
N MET A 241 -30.62 18.35 48.05
CA MET A 241 -30.69 18.99 49.37
C MET A 241 -31.22 20.43 49.29
N GLN A 242 -30.78 21.22 48.30
CA GLN A 242 -31.26 22.58 48.08
C GLN A 242 -32.77 22.58 47.77
N TYR A 243 -33.22 21.68 46.89
CA TYR A 243 -34.64 21.49 46.58
C TYR A 243 -35.46 21.11 47.82
N GLN A 244 -34.96 20.22 48.69
CA GLN A 244 -35.65 19.90 49.94
C GLN A 244 -35.74 21.10 50.92
N GLN A 245 -34.68 21.91 51.02
CA GLN A 245 -34.70 23.14 51.83
C GLN A 245 -35.74 24.13 51.30
N ASP A 246 -35.72 24.43 50.00
CA ASP A 246 -36.66 25.37 49.37
C ASP A 246 -38.11 24.88 49.48
N LYS A 247 -38.36 23.59 49.26
CA LYS A 247 -39.67 22.97 49.49
C LYS A 247 -40.15 23.15 50.94
N SER A 248 -39.28 22.91 51.93
CA SER A 248 -39.64 23.08 53.34
C SER A 248 -39.96 24.55 53.68
N ALA A 249 -39.27 25.50 53.05
CA ALA A 249 -39.53 26.94 53.20
C ALA A 249 -40.86 27.35 52.54
N VAL A 250 -41.19 26.79 51.37
CA VAL A 250 -42.50 27.00 50.71
C VAL A 250 -43.63 26.40 51.54
N ASP A 251 -43.50 25.17 52.04
CA ASP A 251 -44.51 24.53 52.91
C ASP A 251 -44.72 25.32 54.21
N SER A 252 -43.65 25.90 54.77
CA SER A 252 -43.73 26.78 55.95
C SER A 252 -44.51 28.07 55.64
N LYS A 253 -44.21 28.73 54.51
CA LYS A 253 -44.95 29.90 54.02
C LYS A 253 -46.43 29.57 53.78
N LEU A 254 -46.73 28.44 53.13
CA LEU A 254 -48.08 27.97 52.85
C LEU A 254 -48.89 27.72 54.14
N LYS A 255 -48.28 27.06 55.14
CA LYS A 255 -48.90 26.93 56.49
C LYS A 255 -49.17 28.29 57.14
N GLY A 256 -48.26 29.25 56.96
CA GLY A 256 -48.45 30.63 57.38
C GLY A 256 -49.66 31.31 56.73
N TYR A 257 -49.80 31.18 55.41
CA TYR A 257 -50.96 31.72 54.67
C TYR A 257 -52.28 31.05 55.08
N ILE A 258 -52.31 29.72 55.24
CA ILE A 258 -53.51 28.99 55.71
C ILE A 258 -53.92 29.44 57.13
N LEU A 259 -52.95 29.76 57.99
CA LEU A 259 -53.21 30.33 59.32
C LEU A 259 -53.78 31.76 59.23
N GLN A 260 -53.24 32.60 58.36
CA GLN A 260 -53.75 33.96 58.11
C GLN A 260 -55.17 33.93 57.51
N GLU A 261 -55.44 33.04 56.57
CA GLU A 261 -56.76 32.83 55.96
C GLU A 261 -57.79 32.37 57.01
N LYS A 262 -57.44 31.40 57.87
CA LYS A 262 -58.32 30.98 58.98
C LYS A 262 -58.61 32.10 59.96
N ASP A 263 -57.66 33.00 60.21
CA ASP A 263 -57.86 34.17 61.07
C ASP A 263 -58.71 35.26 60.38
N LEU A 264 -58.52 35.48 59.08
CA LEU A 264 -59.38 36.34 58.26
C LEU A 264 -60.82 35.83 58.19
N LEU A 265 -61.03 34.52 57.98
CA LEU A 265 -62.37 33.91 58.01
C LEU A 265 -63.05 34.06 59.38
N ARG A 266 -62.30 33.95 60.49
CA ARG A 266 -62.83 34.25 61.83
C ARG A 266 -63.18 35.73 62.00
N LYS A 267 -62.37 36.63 61.46
CA LYS A 267 -62.64 38.09 61.47
C LYS A 267 -63.88 38.44 60.65
N ILE A 268 -64.05 37.84 59.48
CA ILE A 268 -65.24 38.00 58.62
C ILE A 268 -66.47 37.47 59.35
N ALA A 269 -66.46 36.22 59.84
CA ALA A 269 -67.59 35.65 60.58
C ALA A 269 -67.94 36.41 61.87
N ALA A 270 -66.96 37.06 62.52
CA ALA A 270 -67.22 37.98 63.63
C ALA A 270 -67.87 39.29 63.16
N ALA A 271 -67.38 39.88 62.07
CA ALA A 271 -67.95 41.10 61.48
C ALA A 271 -69.37 40.88 60.94
N GLU A 272 -69.64 39.73 60.31
CA GLU A 272 -70.98 39.31 59.86
C GLU A 272 -71.97 39.20 61.02
N LYS A 273 -71.55 38.64 62.16
CA LYS A 273 -72.38 38.61 63.38
C LYS A 273 -72.69 40.01 63.91
N VAL A 274 -71.73 40.94 63.86
CA VAL A 274 -71.96 42.35 64.27
C VAL A 274 -72.89 43.07 63.29
N ALA A 275 -72.75 42.81 61.98
CA ALA A 275 -73.65 43.34 60.97
C ALA A 275 -75.08 42.82 61.13
N ALA A 276 -75.25 41.52 61.40
CA ALA A 276 -76.54 40.90 61.70
C ALA A 276 -77.21 41.45 62.97
N HIS A 277 -76.43 41.98 63.92
CA HIS A 277 -76.91 42.67 65.12
C HIS A 277 -76.97 44.20 64.98
N GLY A 278 -77.07 44.73 63.76
CA GLY A 278 -77.29 46.16 63.50
C GLY A 278 -76.12 47.05 63.95
N GLY A 279 -74.89 46.54 63.94
CA GLY A 279 -73.69 47.29 64.29
C GLY A 279 -73.31 47.32 65.77
N LYS A 280 -74.06 46.62 66.65
CA LYS A 280 -73.68 46.44 68.05
C LYS A 280 -73.02 45.07 68.27
N TRP A 281 -71.85 45.07 68.91
CA TRP A 281 -71.19 43.84 69.33
C TRP A 281 -72.02 43.12 70.41
N PRO A 282 -72.12 41.78 70.39
CA PRO A 282 -72.76 41.03 71.48
C PRO A 282 -72.00 41.21 72.79
N GLU A 283 -72.73 41.21 73.92
CA GLU A 283 -72.24 41.60 75.25
C GLU A 283 -71.10 40.73 75.81
N THR A 284 -70.82 39.58 75.20
CA THR A 284 -69.67 38.72 75.52
C THR A 284 -68.32 39.25 75.03
N GLY A 285 -68.31 40.34 74.25
CA GLY A 285 -67.11 41.08 73.89
C GLY A 285 -66.26 40.43 72.78
N MET A 286 -65.21 41.16 72.36
CA MET A 286 -64.36 40.78 71.24
C MET A 286 -63.55 39.48 71.57
N PRO A 287 -63.49 38.47 70.68
CA PRO A 287 -62.72 37.25 70.94
C PRO A 287 -61.22 37.56 71.08
N LYS A 288 -60.64 37.18 72.23
CA LYS A 288 -59.27 37.53 72.67
C LYS A 288 -58.12 37.08 71.75
N THR A 289 -58.38 36.29 70.71
CA THR A 289 -57.36 35.87 69.73
C THR A 289 -57.07 36.89 68.64
N LEU A 290 -57.78 38.03 68.60
CA LEU A 290 -57.61 39.05 67.57
C LEU A 290 -56.41 40.00 67.77
N SER A 291 -55.67 39.87 68.88
CA SER A 291 -54.38 40.55 69.03
C SER A 291 -53.31 39.82 68.22
N ALA A 292 -52.92 40.42 67.09
CA ALA A 292 -51.92 39.86 66.20
C ALA A 292 -50.57 39.73 66.93
N LYS A 293 -50.13 38.50 67.18
CA LYS A 293 -48.74 38.22 67.54
C LYS A 293 -47.90 38.33 66.27
N VAL A 294 -47.59 39.58 65.89
CA VAL A 294 -46.66 39.91 64.81
C VAL A 294 -45.35 39.14 65.05
N PRO A 295 -44.89 38.30 64.10
CA PRO A 295 -43.54 37.78 64.16
C PRO A 295 -42.60 38.98 64.06
N GLN A 296 -41.81 39.22 65.11
CA GLN A 296 -40.93 40.36 65.22
C GLN A 296 -39.72 40.18 64.28
N GLY A 297 -39.95 40.43 62.99
CA GLY A 297 -39.00 40.28 61.90
C GLY A 297 -39.11 41.47 60.95
N GLN A 298 -38.29 42.50 61.24
CA GLN A 298 -37.96 43.65 60.40
C GLN A 298 -38.77 43.88 59.12
N LEU A 299 -39.75 44.79 59.18
CA LEU A 299 -40.02 45.67 58.04
C LEU A 299 -40.21 47.10 58.55
N LYS A 300 -39.31 47.97 58.12
CA LYS A 300 -39.42 49.42 58.35
C LYS A 300 -40.69 49.94 57.68
N GLN A 301 -41.28 50.95 58.31
CA GLN A 301 -42.35 51.75 57.71
C GLN A 301 -41.95 52.24 56.31
N MET A 302 -42.82 52.05 55.33
CA MET A 302 -43.12 53.11 54.38
C MET A 302 -44.63 53.18 54.18
N GLY A 303 -45.14 54.41 54.22
CA GLY A 303 -46.57 54.71 54.20
C GLY A 303 -47.16 54.69 52.80
N ARG A 304 -48.49 54.82 52.75
CA ARG A 304 -49.29 54.98 51.53
C ARG A 304 -48.75 56.10 50.63
N SER A 305 -48.40 55.77 49.38
CA SER A 305 -48.77 56.58 48.21
C SER A 305 -48.40 55.90 46.88
N ASN A 306 -49.13 56.30 45.84
CA ASN A 306 -48.80 56.22 44.41
C ASN A 306 -48.77 54.83 43.74
N VAL A 307 -49.71 54.65 42.81
CA VAL A 307 -49.67 53.68 41.69
C VAL A 307 -48.32 53.77 40.93
N ASN A 308 -47.75 54.98 40.85
CA ASN A 308 -46.46 55.28 40.24
C ASN A 308 -45.29 54.46 40.82
N ASN A 309 -45.37 53.96 42.06
CA ASN A 309 -44.30 53.13 42.64
C ASN A 309 -44.22 51.73 41.99
N ALA A 310 -45.36 51.15 41.59
CA ALA A 310 -45.37 49.87 40.88
C ALA A 310 -44.80 50.05 39.46
N GLU A 311 -45.18 51.11 38.75
CA GLU A 311 -44.59 51.46 37.46
C GLU A 311 -43.09 51.73 37.58
N THR A 312 -42.65 52.47 38.60
CA THR A 312 -41.21 52.77 38.81
C THR A 312 -40.41 51.49 39.11
N GLN A 313 -40.97 50.53 39.84
CA GLN A 313 -40.34 49.22 40.08
C GLN A 313 -40.29 48.35 38.81
N ILE A 314 -41.36 48.34 38.00
CA ILE A 314 -41.38 47.62 36.72
C ILE A 314 -40.39 48.24 35.73
N ILE A 315 -40.37 49.57 35.60
CA ILE A 315 -39.42 50.31 34.76
C ILE A 315 -37.97 50.08 35.24
N GLY A 316 -37.73 50.06 36.56
CA GLY A 316 -36.42 49.71 37.12
C GLY A 316 -35.99 48.27 36.81
N SER A 317 -36.91 47.30 36.91
CA SER A 317 -36.66 45.90 36.56
C SER A 317 -36.39 45.72 35.06
N ILE A 318 -37.14 46.41 34.19
CA ILE A 318 -36.91 46.42 32.74
C ILE A 318 -35.57 47.09 32.42
N ALA A 319 -35.22 48.19 33.09
CA ALA A 319 -33.94 48.87 32.91
C ALA A 319 -32.74 47.98 33.31
N HIS A 320 -32.84 47.25 34.42
CA HIS A 320 -31.84 46.24 34.79
C HIS A 320 -31.78 45.09 33.78
N ALA A 321 -32.92 44.53 33.36
CA ALA A 321 -32.93 43.46 32.35
C ALA A 321 -32.34 43.93 30.99
N ILE A 322 -32.51 45.19 30.60
CA ILE A 322 -31.89 45.79 29.42
C ILE A 322 -30.37 45.95 29.62
N GLN A 323 -29.94 46.38 30.81
CA GLN A 323 -28.52 46.50 31.16
C GLN A 323 -27.82 45.13 31.17
N ASP A 324 -28.41 44.13 31.81
CA ASP A 324 -27.90 42.75 31.88
C ASP A 324 -27.82 42.13 30.48
N ASN A 325 -28.87 42.28 29.65
CA ASN A 325 -28.85 41.83 28.26
C ASN A 325 -27.78 42.57 27.43
N LYS A 326 -27.55 43.86 27.67
CA LYS A 326 -26.50 44.63 26.98
C LYS A 326 -25.10 44.13 27.35
N GLU A 327 -24.86 43.83 28.61
CA GLU A 327 -23.60 43.24 29.08
C GLU A 327 -23.41 41.80 28.56
N GLN A 328 -24.48 41.01 28.49
CA GLN A 328 -24.45 39.68 27.91
C GLN A 328 -24.15 39.72 26.41
N ILE A 329 -24.81 40.60 25.63
CA ILE A 329 -24.53 40.81 24.20
C ILE A 329 -23.07 41.27 23.97
N GLN A 330 -22.48 42.03 24.90
CA GLN A 330 -21.05 42.39 24.82
C GLN A 330 -20.13 41.19 25.07
N LYS A 331 -20.43 40.33 26.05
CA LYS A 331 -19.69 39.08 26.29
C LYS A 331 -19.80 38.14 25.08
N ASP A 332 -21.00 37.96 24.55
CA ASP A 332 -21.27 37.11 23.38
C ASP A 332 -20.54 37.61 22.13
N ARG A 333 -20.47 38.94 21.92
CA ARG A 333 -19.65 39.54 20.85
C ARG A 333 -18.16 39.23 21.00
N MET A 334 -17.60 39.40 22.21
CA MET A 334 -16.18 39.06 22.43
C MET A 334 -15.91 37.56 22.24
N GLN A 335 -16.84 36.68 22.66
CA GLN A 335 -16.72 35.25 22.41
C GLN A 335 -16.80 34.93 20.91
N ALA A 336 -17.71 35.55 20.16
CA ALA A 336 -17.83 35.39 18.71
C ALA A 336 -16.56 35.87 17.96
N GLU A 337 -15.96 36.98 18.38
CA GLU A 337 -14.67 37.46 17.83
C GLU A 337 -13.52 36.50 18.15
N GLN A 338 -13.44 35.97 19.37
CA GLN A 338 -12.45 34.95 19.73
C GLN A 338 -12.64 33.64 18.95
N LEU A 339 -13.88 33.21 18.73
CA LEU A 339 -14.19 32.03 17.91
C LEU A 339 -13.79 32.26 16.45
N ARG A 340 -14.07 33.44 15.89
CA ARG A 340 -13.65 33.82 14.53
C ARG A 340 -12.12 33.87 14.37
N ALA A 341 -11.41 34.38 15.39
CA ALA A 341 -9.94 34.35 15.41
C ALA A 341 -9.39 32.91 15.48
N LYS A 342 -10.01 32.03 16.29
CA LYS A 342 -9.68 30.60 16.34
C LYS A 342 -9.96 29.91 15.00
N GLU A 343 -11.10 30.20 14.36
CA GLU A 343 -11.46 29.66 13.05
C GLU A 343 -10.43 30.03 11.97
N MET A 344 -10.00 31.29 11.91
CA MET A 344 -8.92 31.71 11.01
C MET A 344 -7.59 30.98 11.31
N SER A 345 -7.27 30.76 12.58
CA SER A 345 -6.07 29.99 12.99
C SER A 345 -6.15 28.51 12.64
N VAL A 346 -7.35 27.90 12.74
CA VAL A 346 -7.58 26.51 12.30
C VAL A 346 -7.50 26.41 10.78
N SER A 347 -8.13 27.34 10.06
CA SER A 347 -8.09 27.40 8.59
C SER A 347 -6.66 27.52 8.05
N SER A 348 -5.83 28.40 8.64
CA SER A 348 -4.43 28.54 8.23
C SER A 348 -3.59 27.30 8.55
N LYS A 349 -3.81 26.64 9.69
CA LYS A 349 -3.17 25.34 10.01
C LYS A 349 -3.58 24.23 9.05
N VAL A 350 -4.87 24.15 8.68
CA VAL A 350 -5.37 23.19 7.70
C VAL A 350 -4.77 23.45 6.31
N GLN A 351 -4.59 24.71 5.93
CA GLN A 351 -3.95 25.06 4.66
C GLN A 351 -2.45 24.71 4.66
N ALA A 352 -1.72 25.03 5.73
CA ALA A 352 -0.32 24.64 5.89
C ALA A 352 -0.11 23.11 5.89
N LEU A 353 -1.03 22.34 6.49
CA LEU A 353 -1.02 20.87 6.40
C LEU A 353 -1.23 20.38 4.97
N LYS A 354 -2.21 20.94 4.23
CA LYS A 354 -2.41 20.60 2.80
C LYS A 354 -1.19 20.90 1.95
N GLU A 355 -0.51 22.02 2.19
CA GLU A 355 0.72 22.40 1.47
C GLU A 355 1.88 21.43 1.81
N SER A 356 1.99 21.01 3.08
CA SER A 356 2.94 19.99 3.52
C SER A 356 2.67 18.61 2.88
N ASP A 357 1.42 18.16 2.84
CA ASP A 357 1.03 16.88 2.23
C ASP A 357 1.22 16.87 0.71
N LEU A 358 0.93 17.99 0.04
CA LEU A 358 1.20 18.19 -1.39
C LEU A 358 2.70 18.21 -1.70
N ARG A 359 3.54 18.64 -0.75
CA ARG A 359 5.00 18.58 -0.87
C ARG A 359 5.51 17.14 -0.66
N LEU A 360 5.08 16.48 0.42
CA LEU A 360 5.46 15.09 0.74
C LEU A 360 5.07 14.11 -0.36
N SER A 361 3.88 14.26 -0.94
CA SER A 361 3.43 13.43 -2.08
C SER A 361 4.28 13.65 -3.33
N LYS A 362 4.69 14.89 -3.65
CA LYS A 362 5.64 15.15 -4.75
C LYS A 362 7.02 14.55 -4.47
N GLU A 363 7.56 14.72 -3.26
CA GLU A 363 8.86 14.15 -2.88
C GLU A 363 8.83 12.60 -2.92
N LEU A 364 7.72 11.96 -2.55
CA LEU A 364 7.51 10.51 -2.71
C LEU A 364 7.47 10.08 -4.18
N ILE A 365 6.69 10.77 -5.03
CA ILE A 365 6.59 10.46 -6.47
C ILE A 365 7.96 10.62 -7.14
N GLU A 366 8.72 11.67 -6.81
CA GLU A 366 10.09 11.84 -7.31
C GLU A 366 11.05 10.75 -6.82
N ALA A 367 10.92 10.31 -5.56
CA ALA A 367 11.73 9.23 -5.01
C ALA A 367 11.43 7.88 -5.69
N GLU A 368 10.16 7.58 -5.98
CA GLU A 368 9.79 6.39 -6.75
C GLU A 368 10.25 6.47 -8.20
N LEU A 369 10.08 7.61 -8.89
CA LEU A 369 10.59 7.81 -10.25
C LEU A 369 12.11 7.65 -10.33
N LYS A 370 12.87 8.21 -9.37
CA LYS A 370 14.33 8.02 -9.28
C LYS A 370 14.71 6.56 -9.03
N ARG A 371 13.90 5.82 -8.25
CA ARG A 371 14.13 4.40 -7.97
C ARG A 371 13.84 3.51 -9.18
N VAL A 372 12.76 3.79 -9.92
CA VAL A 372 12.40 3.05 -11.14
C VAL A 372 13.40 3.34 -12.27
N GLY A 373 13.86 4.59 -12.42
CA GLY A 373 14.86 4.97 -13.43
C GLY A 373 16.31 4.50 -13.14
N GLN A 374 16.54 3.80 -12.02
CA GLN A 374 17.83 3.21 -11.66
C GLN A 374 17.84 1.67 -11.71
N GLN A 375 16.73 1.06 -12.15
CA GLN A 375 16.58 -0.38 -12.41
C GLN A 375 16.65 -0.69 -13.91
#